data_AF-A0A961V5Z4-F1
#
_entry.id   AF-A0A961V5Z4-F1
#
_cell.length_a   1.000
_cell.length_b   1.000
_cell.length_c   1.000
_cell.angle_alpha   90.00
_cell.angle_beta   90.00
_cell.angle_gamma   90.00
#
_symmetry.space_group_name_H-M   'P 1'
#
loop_
_entity.id
_entity.type
_entity.pdbx_description
1 polymer ?
#
loop_
_entity_poly.entity_id
_entity_poly.type
_entity_poly.pdbx_seq_one_letter_code
_entity_poly.pdbx_strand_id
1 'polypeptide(L)'
;MSLRPAEPADCAALSDLALRSKAHWGYDDAFVEACRDALTVHPEDLGGRVVRIAEVDGAIAGFFELIPGYGKGVVEKIFIAPDHIGHGVGKALWRAMIGHAKERGVPFLQVDSDPHAEGFYKAMGMRRVGEVPSTVFEGRNLPFLTCYLPGRVLGAAPDLDLRTGGEWAFARDHAGDIDAAWARMTAANPALYNGRMLLTVNWQYAAGRLDALFADVPYAAFLHWRDAGFPDTKASNIFGSAVVMSGDGALLLGRMGGHTANAGLIYPFGGSLEPMDVNETGRADIAGSARRELHEETGLDAVEAEIGPPLVVHDGPRISVAFVMRFPDPADVLLRRIDATLAMQDPPEIADVVVIRSQSDIDAGLMPGYTQALIGHLMD
;
A
#
# COMPACT_ATOMS: atom_id res chain seq x y z
N MET A 1 26.14 10.96 -13.93
CA MET A 1 25.83 9.97 -12.87
C MET A 1 25.29 8.70 -13.51
N SER A 2 25.81 7.55 -13.14
CA SER A 2 25.41 6.21 -13.60
C SER A 2 25.01 5.32 -12.41
N LEU A 3 24.22 4.28 -12.68
CA LEU A 3 23.84 3.27 -11.69
C LEU A 3 24.24 1.88 -12.20
N ARG A 4 25.03 1.13 -11.43
CA ARG A 4 25.45 -0.24 -11.76
C ARG A 4 25.23 -1.23 -10.60
N PRO A 5 25.13 -2.55 -10.85
CA PRO A 5 25.18 -3.53 -9.78
C PRO A 5 26.53 -3.45 -9.05
N ALA A 6 26.53 -3.76 -7.75
CA ALA A 6 27.77 -3.98 -7.02
C ALA A 6 28.37 -5.34 -7.37
N GLU A 7 29.70 -5.42 -7.37
CA GLU A 7 30.49 -6.63 -7.50
C GLU A 7 31.24 -6.92 -6.19
N PRO A 8 31.72 -8.15 -5.95
CA PRO A 8 32.46 -8.49 -4.72
C PRO A 8 33.66 -7.57 -4.44
N ALA A 9 34.30 -7.05 -5.49
CA ALA A 9 35.43 -6.13 -5.36
C ALA A 9 35.02 -4.75 -4.80
N ASP A 10 33.75 -4.36 -4.91
CA ASP A 10 33.25 -3.08 -4.40
C ASP A 10 33.02 -3.10 -2.88
N CYS A 11 32.78 -4.28 -2.28
CA CYS A 11 32.34 -4.45 -0.88
C CYS A 11 33.17 -3.66 0.14
N ALA A 12 34.50 -3.67 0.00
CA ALA A 12 35.39 -2.91 0.89
C ALA A 12 35.18 -1.39 0.76
N ALA A 13 35.02 -0.89 -0.46
CA ALA A 13 34.76 0.52 -0.72
C ALA A 13 33.37 0.96 -0.25
N LEU A 14 32.36 0.10 -0.39
CA LEU A 14 31.00 0.37 0.13
C LEU A 14 30.99 0.43 1.66
N SER A 15 31.71 -0.48 2.32
CA SER A 15 31.86 -0.50 3.78
C SER A 15 32.54 0.77 4.30
N ASP A 16 33.62 1.20 3.65
CA ASP A 16 34.31 2.47 3.97
C ASP A 16 33.37 3.68 3.78
N LEU A 17 32.64 3.73 2.66
CA LEU A 17 31.68 4.81 2.39
C LEU A 17 30.60 4.86 3.47
N ALA A 18 30.03 3.72 3.86
CA ALA A 18 28.99 3.66 4.90
C ALA A 18 29.49 4.21 6.24
N LEU A 19 30.71 3.84 6.65
CA LEU A 19 31.35 4.36 7.86
C LEU A 19 31.60 5.88 7.79
N ARG A 20 32.18 6.38 6.68
CA ARG A 20 32.42 7.82 6.50
C ARG A 20 31.13 8.63 6.48
N SER A 21 30.09 8.09 5.84
CA SER A 21 28.75 8.70 5.80
C SER A 21 28.10 8.70 7.18
N LYS A 22 28.29 7.65 8.00
CA LYS A 22 27.83 7.60 9.39
C LYS A 22 28.52 8.65 10.27
N ALA A 23 29.84 8.77 10.16
CA ALA A 23 30.64 9.73 10.92
C ALA A 23 30.28 11.20 10.61
N HIS A 24 29.77 11.47 9.41
CA HIS A 24 29.33 12.81 9.01
C HIS A 24 28.25 13.40 9.93
N TRP A 25 27.48 12.57 10.64
CA TRP A 25 26.43 13.03 11.56
C TRP A 25 26.95 13.56 12.91
N GLY A 26 28.27 13.52 13.15
CA GLY A 26 28.88 14.06 14.37
C GLY A 26 28.76 13.13 15.58
N TYR A 27 28.52 11.84 15.35
CA TYR A 27 28.70 10.80 16.37
C TYR A 27 30.18 10.71 16.78
N ASP A 28 30.45 10.29 18.01
CA ASP A 28 31.81 10.04 18.47
C ASP A 28 32.44 8.80 17.80
N ASP A 29 33.77 8.74 17.82
CA ASP A 29 34.52 7.66 17.15
C ASP A 29 34.19 6.28 17.71
N ALA A 30 33.91 6.17 19.02
CA ALA A 30 33.56 4.90 19.66
C ALA A 30 32.20 4.39 19.16
N PHE A 31 31.23 5.30 18.97
CA PHE A 31 29.93 4.98 18.42
C PHE A 31 30.02 4.56 16.95
N VAL A 32 30.81 5.27 16.14
CA VAL A 32 31.02 4.92 14.73
C VAL A 32 31.71 3.56 14.62
N GLU A 33 32.71 3.29 15.47
CA GLU A 33 33.40 2.00 15.51
C GLU A 33 32.47 0.86 15.91
N ALA A 34 31.59 1.07 16.89
CA ALA A 34 30.59 0.06 17.28
C ALA A 34 29.62 -0.27 16.12
N CYS A 35 29.41 0.64 15.18
CA CYS A 35 28.59 0.40 14.00
C CYS A 35 29.32 -0.38 12.90
N ARG A 36 30.64 -0.59 12.98
CA ARG A 36 31.46 -1.15 11.89
C ARG A 36 30.93 -2.48 11.37
N ASP A 37 30.63 -3.41 12.25
CA ASP A 37 30.12 -4.72 11.86
C ASP A 37 28.79 -4.60 11.12
N ALA A 38 27.85 -3.80 11.63
CA ALA A 38 26.54 -3.58 11.01
C ALA A 38 26.62 -2.82 9.66
N LEU A 39 27.65 -1.99 9.47
CA LEU A 39 27.85 -1.20 8.26
C LEU A 39 28.70 -1.92 7.20
N THR A 40 29.34 -3.04 7.55
CA THR A 40 30.13 -3.81 6.62
C THR A 40 29.23 -4.45 5.57
N VAL A 41 29.63 -4.32 4.31
CA VAL A 41 28.99 -4.95 3.16
C VAL A 41 29.82 -6.17 2.81
N HIS A 42 29.20 -7.35 2.84
CA HIS A 42 29.90 -8.59 2.57
C HIS A 42 29.59 -9.13 1.16
N PRO A 43 30.52 -9.83 0.49
CA PRO A 43 30.25 -10.43 -0.82
C PRO A 43 29.02 -11.35 -0.86
N GLU A 44 28.74 -12.06 0.24
CA GLU A 44 27.56 -12.91 0.39
C GLU A 44 26.23 -12.15 0.34
N ASP A 45 26.21 -10.86 0.73
CA ASP A 45 25.02 -10.02 0.65
C ASP A 45 24.56 -9.86 -0.81
N LEU A 46 25.49 -9.88 -1.77
CA LEU A 46 25.20 -9.71 -3.20
C LEU A 46 24.39 -10.88 -3.78
N GLY A 47 24.43 -12.06 -3.15
CA GLY A 47 23.73 -13.26 -3.62
C GLY A 47 22.24 -13.30 -3.30
N GLY A 48 21.79 -12.51 -2.32
CA GLY A 48 20.39 -12.48 -1.85
C GLY A 48 19.75 -11.09 -1.81
N ARG A 49 20.53 -10.03 -2.03
CA ARG A 49 20.08 -8.63 -1.99
C ARG A 49 20.24 -7.97 -3.36
N VAL A 50 19.44 -6.94 -3.59
CA VAL A 50 19.68 -6.00 -4.70
C VAL A 50 20.61 -4.92 -4.19
N VAL A 51 21.86 -4.95 -4.65
CA VAL A 51 22.88 -3.95 -4.28
C VAL A 51 23.26 -3.13 -5.51
N ARG A 52 23.04 -1.81 -5.44
CA ARG A 52 23.32 -0.88 -6.55
C ARG A 52 24.20 0.26 -6.10
N ILE A 53 25.11 0.64 -6.98
CA ILE A 53 26.09 1.72 -6.79
C ILE A 53 25.71 2.88 -7.69
N ALA A 54 25.71 4.09 -7.14
CA ALA A 54 25.69 5.34 -7.90
C ALA A 54 27.12 5.86 -8.07
N GLU A 55 27.49 6.12 -9.32
CA GLU A 55 28.79 6.70 -9.67
C GLU A 55 28.62 8.12 -10.23
N VAL A 56 29.48 9.02 -9.76
CA VAL A 56 29.61 10.39 -10.26
C VAL A 56 31.07 10.58 -10.66
N ASP A 57 31.31 10.97 -11.91
CA ASP A 57 32.64 11.19 -12.48
C ASP A 57 33.63 10.01 -12.27
N GLY A 58 33.10 8.77 -12.31
CA GLY A 58 33.87 7.54 -12.16
C GLY A 58 34.18 7.13 -10.71
N ALA A 59 33.70 7.89 -9.72
CA ALA A 59 33.84 7.56 -8.30
C ALA A 59 32.51 7.11 -7.69
N ILE A 60 32.57 6.22 -6.69
CA ILE A 60 31.39 5.78 -5.94
C ILE A 60 30.86 6.95 -5.09
N ALA A 61 29.68 7.43 -5.45
CA ALA A 61 29.00 8.55 -4.78
C ALA A 61 27.96 8.08 -3.74
N GLY A 62 27.55 6.81 -3.82
CA GLY A 62 26.63 6.20 -2.86
C GLY A 62 26.18 4.83 -3.32
N PHE A 63 25.47 4.12 -2.45
CA PHE A 63 24.92 2.81 -2.76
C PHE A 63 23.65 2.54 -1.95
N PHE A 64 22.91 1.51 -2.34
CA PHE A 64 21.88 0.93 -1.50
C PHE A 64 21.94 -0.60 -1.49
N GLU A 65 21.37 -1.18 -0.44
CA GLU A 65 21.03 -2.59 -0.32
C GLU A 65 19.53 -2.73 -0.06
N LEU A 66 18.86 -3.51 -0.91
CA LEU A 66 17.45 -3.88 -0.75
C LEU A 66 17.35 -5.39 -0.58
N ILE A 67 16.67 -5.84 0.46
CA ILE A 67 16.32 -7.25 0.66
C ILE A 67 14.88 -7.45 0.17
N PRO A 68 14.66 -8.03 -1.03
CA PRO A 68 13.33 -8.41 -1.49
C PRO A 68 12.93 -9.77 -0.93
N GLY A 69 11.85 -9.87 -0.14
CA GLY A 69 11.40 -11.16 0.41
C GLY A 69 10.45 -11.02 1.61
N TYR A 70 9.67 -12.06 1.89
CA TYR A 70 8.65 -12.11 2.96
C TYR A 70 7.43 -11.21 2.74
N GLY A 71 6.98 -11.04 1.49
CA GLY A 71 5.82 -10.17 1.18
C GLY A 71 6.09 -8.68 1.36
N LYS A 72 7.37 -8.29 1.53
CA LYS A 72 7.84 -6.91 1.71
C LYS A 72 9.24 -6.70 1.16
N GLY A 73 9.73 -5.46 1.21
CA GLY A 73 11.13 -5.12 0.96
C GLY A 73 11.73 -4.41 2.17
N VAL A 74 12.97 -4.75 2.51
CA VAL A 74 13.72 -4.07 3.58
C VAL A 74 14.83 -3.25 2.96
N VAL A 75 14.84 -1.95 3.27
CA VAL A 75 15.95 -1.05 2.97
C VAL A 75 17.02 -1.30 4.02
N GLU A 76 17.94 -2.19 3.70
CA GLU A 76 18.99 -2.60 4.63
C GLU A 76 20.04 -1.50 4.79
N LYS A 77 20.48 -0.93 3.66
CA LYS A 77 21.43 0.18 3.64
C LYS A 77 21.08 1.18 2.54
N ILE A 78 21.27 2.46 2.81
CA ILE A 78 21.40 3.50 1.79
C ILE A 78 22.35 4.56 2.32
N PHE A 79 23.50 4.68 1.67
CA PHE A 79 24.55 5.61 2.09
C PHE A 79 25.01 6.45 0.92
N ILE A 80 25.30 7.71 1.22
CA ILE A 80 25.76 8.71 0.27
C ILE A 80 27.10 9.20 0.79
N ALA A 81 28.10 9.27 -0.09
CA ALA A 81 29.38 9.85 0.25
C ALA A 81 29.17 11.29 0.75
N PRO A 82 29.84 11.72 1.85
CA PRO A 82 29.59 13.04 2.46
C PRO A 82 29.60 14.22 1.47
N ASP A 83 30.56 14.22 0.54
CA ASP A 83 30.71 15.28 -0.47
C ASP A 83 29.59 15.32 -1.52
N HIS A 84 28.75 14.28 -1.58
CA HIS A 84 27.62 14.17 -2.49
C HIS A 84 26.25 14.25 -1.80
N ILE A 85 26.22 14.49 -0.48
CA ILE A 85 24.97 14.78 0.25
C ILE A 85 24.38 16.09 -0.27
N GLY A 86 23.05 16.14 -0.46
CA GLY A 86 22.36 17.32 -1.00
C GLY A 86 22.43 17.49 -2.53
N HIS A 87 23.17 16.64 -3.24
CA HIS A 87 23.37 16.75 -4.70
C HIS A 87 22.46 15.82 -5.53
N GLY A 88 21.41 15.25 -4.92
CA GLY A 88 20.41 14.42 -5.61
C GLY A 88 20.76 12.93 -5.76
N VAL A 89 21.95 12.48 -5.35
CA VAL A 89 22.38 11.07 -5.40
C VAL A 89 21.42 10.15 -4.63
N GLY A 90 21.07 10.52 -3.40
CA GLY A 90 20.11 9.75 -2.58
C GLY A 90 18.75 9.56 -3.25
N LYS A 91 18.23 10.61 -3.90
CA LYS A 91 16.94 10.54 -4.64
C LYS A 91 17.03 9.61 -5.85
N ALA A 92 18.18 9.57 -6.53
CA ALA A 92 18.40 8.67 -7.65
C ALA A 92 18.52 7.20 -7.21
N LEU A 93 19.26 6.94 -6.13
CA LEU A 93 19.34 5.62 -5.49
C LEU A 93 17.95 5.14 -5.04
N TRP A 94 17.17 6.01 -4.38
CA TRP A 94 15.80 5.70 -3.97
C TRP A 94 14.91 5.32 -5.16
N ARG A 95 14.92 6.11 -6.24
CA ARG A 95 14.13 5.80 -7.45
C ARG A 95 14.48 4.43 -8.03
N ALA A 96 15.77 4.09 -8.09
CA ALA A 96 16.22 2.80 -8.59
C ALA A 96 15.79 1.64 -7.67
N MET A 97 15.87 1.84 -6.35
CA MET A 97 15.38 0.88 -5.35
C MET A 97 13.88 0.60 -5.51
N ILE A 98 13.06 1.65 -5.69
CA ILE A 98 11.62 1.52 -5.97
C ILE A 98 11.39 0.72 -7.25
N GLY A 99 12.17 0.95 -8.31
CA GLY A 99 12.11 0.17 -9.55
C GLY A 99 12.35 -1.32 -9.31
N HIS A 100 13.42 -1.68 -8.61
CA HIS A 100 13.73 -3.07 -8.30
C HIS A 100 12.74 -3.74 -7.36
N ALA A 101 12.16 -2.98 -6.43
CA ALA A 101 11.10 -3.46 -5.56
C ALA A 101 9.83 -3.77 -6.37
N LYS A 102 9.45 -2.89 -7.31
CA LYS A 102 8.32 -3.10 -8.24
C LYS A 102 8.52 -4.34 -9.11
N GLU A 103 9.69 -4.49 -9.74
CA GLU A 103 10.05 -5.66 -10.57
C GLU A 103 9.87 -6.99 -9.83
N ARG A 104 10.07 -6.99 -8.51
CA ARG A 104 9.99 -8.17 -7.65
C ARG A 104 8.65 -8.33 -6.96
N GLY A 105 7.66 -7.51 -7.31
CA GLY A 105 6.34 -7.56 -6.69
C GLY A 105 6.37 -7.22 -5.19
N VAL A 106 7.35 -6.44 -4.74
CA VAL A 106 7.35 -5.93 -3.36
C VAL A 106 6.25 -4.88 -3.22
N PRO A 107 5.37 -4.94 -2.22
CA PRO A 107 4.27 -3.99 -2.08
C PRO A 107 4.57 -2.77 -1.19
N PHE A 108 5.57 -2.87 -0.32
CA PHE A 108 6.03 -1.77 0.51
C PHE A 108 7.49 -1.99 0.92
N LEU A 109 8.16 -0.90 1.25
CA LEU A 109 9.51 -0.87 1.79
C LEU A 109 9.49 -0.48 3.25
N GLN A 110 10.30 -1.12 4.07
CA GLN A 110 10.53 -0.75 5.47
C GLN A 110 12.00 -0.39 5.71
N VAL A 111 12.23 0.46 6.70
CA VAL A 111 13.59 0.82 7.14
C VAL A 111 13.65 1.10 8.63
N ASP A 112 14.72 0.62 9.25
CA ASP A 112 15.15 0.98 10.59
C ASP A 112 16.06 2.21 10.45
N SER A 113 15.47 3.40 10.48
CA SER A 113 16.17 4.63 10.13
C SER A 113 17.09 5.06 11.25
N ASP A 114 18.28 5.56 10.90
CA ASP A 114 18.99 6.44 11.82
C ASP A 114 18.15 7.70 12.09
N PRO A 115 18.10 8.23 13.32
CA PRO A 115 17.35 9.45 13.63
C PRO A 115 17.71 10.63 12.72
N HIS A 116 18.98 10.78 12.32
CA HIS A 116 19.40 11.85 11.41
C HIS A 116 18.94 11.65 9.96
N ALA A 117 18.66 10.40 9.55
CA ALA A 117 18.19 10.05 8.22
C ALA A 117 16.65 10.08 8.09
N GLU A 118 15.89 10.20 9.19
CA GLU A 118 14.42 10.17 9.16
C GLU A 118 13.84 11.22 8.21
N GLY A 119 14.42 12.43 8.19
CA GLY A 119 14.02 13.51 7.30
C GLY A 119 14.19 13.17 5.81
N PHE A 120 15.26 12.45 5.44
CA PHE A 120 15.48 11.97 4.09
C PHE A 120 14.38 10.98 3.65
N TYR A 121 14.09 9.99 4.49
CA TYR A 121 13.07 8.98 4.19
C TYR A 121 11.66 9.58 4.13
N LYS A 122 11.34 10.53 5.02
CA LYS A 122 10.07 11.29 4.94
C LYS A 122 9.95 12.04 3.61
N ALA A 123 11.01 12.68 3.15
CA ALA A 123 11.03 13.35 1.85
C ALA A 123 10.87 12.39 0.66
N MET A 124 11.23 11.11 0.84
CA MET A 124 11.03 10.04 -0.13
C MET A 124 9.64 9.38 -0.07
N GLY A 125 8.78 9.83 0.84
CA GLY A 125 7.41 9.34 1.00
C GLY A 125 7.22 8.29 2.10
N MET A 126 8.26 7.96 2.86
CA MET A 126 8.12 7.04 3.99
C MET A 126 7.43 7.71 5.19
N ARG A 127 6.67 6.92 5.95
CA ARG A 127 5.98 7.34 7.17
C ARG A 127 6.51 6.53 8.35
N ARG A 128 6.68 7.17 9.50
CA ARG A 128 7.05 6.46 10.73
C ARG A 128 5.84 5.70 11.26
N VAL A 129 6.04 4.42 11.54
CA VAL A 129 5.01 3.49 12.04
C VAL A 129 5.37 2.90 13.40
N GLY A 130 6.54 3.26 13.93
CA GLY A 130 6.95 2.87 15.27
C GLY A 130 8.42 3.15 15.54
N GLU A 131 8.97 2.36 16.45
CA GLU A 131 10.37 2.30 16.79
C GLU A 131 10.80 0.84 16.94
N VAL A 132 12.07 0.56 16.65
CA VAL A 132 12.68 -0.75 16.89
C VAL A 132 13.96 -0.59 17.72
N PRO A 133 14.29 -1.54 18.61
CA PRO A 133 15.56 -1.53 19.33
C PRO A 133 16.74 -1.58 18.36
N SER A 134 17.76 -0.77 18.62
CA SER A 134 19.02 -0.80 17.88
C SER A 134 19.79 -2.08 18.20
N THR A 135 20.35 -2.71 17.17
CA THR A 135 21.22 -3.87 17.32
C THR A 135 22.63 -3.52 17.84
N VAL A 136 23.00 -2.24 17.84
CA VAL A 136 24.35 -1.77 18.23
C VAL A 136 24.41 -1.40 19.73
N PHE A 137 23.34 -0.81 20.27
CA PHE A 137 23.31 -0.34 21.67
C PHE A 137 21.99 -0.68 22.36
N GLU A 138 22.10 -1.30 23.53
CA GLU A 138 20.95 -1.57 24.40
C GLU A 138 20.29 -0.26 24.85
N GLY A 139 18.95 -0.22 24.81
CA GLY A 139 18.17 0.96 25.20
C GLY A 139 18.09 2.08 24.16
N ARG A 140 18.79 1.97 23.02
CA ARG A 140 18.63 2.90 21.89
C ARG A 140 17.54 2.39 20.96
N ASN A 141 16.58 3.25 20.63
CA ASN A 141 15.53 2.96 19.65
C ASN A 141 15.80 3.71 18.33
N LEU A 142 15.43 3.07 17.22
CA LEU A 142 15.50 3.62 15.87
C LEU A 142 14.09 3.90 15.34
N PRO A 143 13.83 5.05 14.70
CA PRO A 143 12.60 5.26 13.96
C PRO A 143 12.36 4.14 12.95
N PHE A 144 11.21 3.49 13.01
CA PHE A 144 10.79 2.48 12.06
C PHE A 144 9.82 3.10 11.04
N LEU A 145 10.19 3.09 9.76
CA LEU A 145 9.42 3.74 8.70
C LEU A 145 8.97 2.74 7.62
N THR A 146 7.82 3.01 7.01
CA THR A 146 7.27 2.26 5.88
C THR A 146 6.94 3.18 4.70
N CYS A 147 7.05 2.68 3.46
CA CYS A 147 6.51 3.32 2.27
C CYS A 147 5.84 2.27 1.39
N TYR A 148 4.55 2.44 1.15
CA TYR A 148 3.81 1.62 0.19
C TYR A 148 4.23 1.99 -1.23
N LEU A 149 4.47 0.98 -2.05
CA LEU A 149 4.68 1.19 -3.47
C LEU A 149 3.32 1.49 -4.14
N PRO A 150 3.31 2.21 -5.27
CA PRO A 150 2.10 2.43 -6.03
C PRO A 150 1.37 1.13 -6.31
N GLY A 151 0.03 1.19 -6.34
CA GLY A 151 -0.79 0.03 -6.61
C GLY A 151 -0.39 -0.67 -7.91
N ARG A 152 -0.67 -1.97 -7.98
CA ARG A 152 -0.44 -2.78 -9.19
C ARG A 152 -1.52 -3.84 -9.35
N VAL A 153 -1.85 -4.15 -10.59
CA VAL A 153 -2.67 -5.32 -10.93
C VAL A 153 -1.78 -6.57 -10.83
N LEU A 154 -2.11 -7.49 -9.93
CA LEU A 154 -1.43 -8.79 -9.81
C LEU A 154 -1.85 -9.76 -10.92
N GLY A 155 -3.09 -9.61 -11.41
CA GLY A 155 -3.67 -10.36 -12.52
C GLY A 155 -5.11 -10.76 -12.24
N ALA A 156 -5.68 -11.53 -13.16
CA ALA A 156 -7.03 -12.07 -13.00
C ALA A 156 -7.07 -13.24 -12.01
N ALA A 157 -8.11 -13.33 -11.18
CA ALA A 157 -8.33 -14.41 -10.22
C ALA A 157 -9.68 -15.10 -10.44
N PRO A 158 -9.78 -16.06 -11.40
CA PRO A 158 -10.98 -16.88 -11.56
C PRO A 158 -11.29 -17.77 -10.34
N ASP A 159 -10.30 -18.07 -9.50
CA ASP A 159 -10.46 -18.86 -8.27
C ASP A 159 -10.26 -17.99 -7.02
N LEU A 160 -11.28 -17.95 -6.16
CA LEU A 160 -11.29 -17.18 -4.92
C LEU A 160 -11.58 -18.12 -3.73
N ASP A 161 -10.59 -18.33 -2.87
CA ASP A 161 -10.72 -19.11 -1.62
C ASP A 161 -10.72 -18.16 -0.41
N LEU A 162 -11.85 -17.50 -0.19
CA LEU A 162 -12.04 -16.48 0.82
C LEU A 162 -12.71 -17.07 2.07
N ARG A 163 -11.92 -17.48 3.05
CA ARG A 163 -12.38 -18.18 4.26
C ARG A 163 -12.47 -17.25 5.46
N THR A 164 -13.41 -17.48 6.35
CA THR A 164 -13.53 -16.77 7.64
C THR A 164 -13.08 -17.65 8.81
N GLY A 165 -13.09 -17.08 10.02
CA GLY A 165 -12.73 -17.79 11.25
C GLY A 165 -11.26 -17.61 11.67
N GLY A 166 -10.56 -16.63 11.07
CA GLY A 166 -9.26 -16.20 11.55
C GLY A 166 -9.37 -15.39 12.84
N GLU A 167 -8.28 -15.33 13.59
CA GLU A 167 -8.10 -14.41 14.71
C GLU A 167 -7.03 -13.38 14.34
N TRP A 168 -7.27 -12.12 14.72
CA TRP A 168 -6.30 -11.05 14.50
C TRP A 168 -5.52 -10.72 15.77
N ALA A 169 -4.28 -11.20 15.84
CA ALA A 169 -3.41 -11.00 17.01
C ALA A 169 -3.25 -9.52 17.37
N PHE A 170 -3.06 -8.65 16.38
CA PHE A 170 -2.94 -7.21 16.60
C PHE A 170 -4.14 -6.63 17.36
N ALA A 171 -5.38 -6.93 16.95
CA ALA A 171 -6.56 -6.42 17.66
C ALA A 171 -6.67 -6.94 19.10
N ARG A 172 -6.29 -8.20 19.33
CA ARG A 172 -6.30 -8.79 20.68
C ARG A 172 -5.24 -8.15 21.57
N ASP A 173 -4.02 -8.00 21.06
CA ASP A 173 -2.87 -7.54 21.83
C ASP A 173 -2.93 -6.01 22.10
N HIS A 174 -3.66 -5.26 21.26
CA HIS A 174 -3.88 -3.81 21.39
C HIS A 174 -5.30 -3.42 21.85
N ALA A 175 -6.08 -4.35 22.40
CA ALA A 175 -7.49 -4.10 22.75
C ALA A 175 -7.71 -2.85 23.62
N GLY A 176 -6.87 -2.65 24.65
CA GLY A 176 -6.96 -1.48 25.53
C GLY A 176 -6.66 -0.15 24.83
N ASP A 177 -5.69 -0.14 23.90
CA ASP A 177 -5.35 1.05 23.12
C ASP A 177 -6.45 1.40 22.12
N ILE A 178 -7.06 0.37 21.52
CA ILE A 178 -8.20 0.49 20.60
C ILE A 178 -9.40 1.10 21.33
N ASP A 179 -9.76 0.58 22.51
CA ASP A 179 -10.87 1.10 23.31
C ASP A 179 -10.63 2.57 23.71
N ALA A 180 -9.42 2.90 24.15
CA ALA A 180 -9.06 4.27 24.50
C ALA A 180 -9.08 5.22 23.29
N ALA A 181 -8.63 4.77 22.11
CA ALA A 181 -8.69 5.54 20.88
C ALA A 181 -10.14 5.78 20.43
N TRP A 182 -10.97 4.72 20.47
CA TRP A 182 -12.37 4.80 20.11
C TRP A 182 -13.17 5.75 21.02
N ALA A 183 -12.92 5.71 22.34
CA ALA A 183 -13.52 6.64 23.30
C ALA A 183 -13.18 8.11 22.99
N ARG A 184 -11.93 8.40 22.57
CA ARG A 184 -11.53 9.75 22.13
C ARG A 184 -12.24 10.18 20.85
N MET A 185 -12.35 9.28 19.86
CA MET A 185 -13.00 9.57 18.58
C MET A 185 -14.50 9.83 18.75
N THR A 186 -15.19 8.99 19.52
CA THR A 186 -16.64 9.13 19.78
C THR A 186 -16.97 10.35 20.64
N ALA A 187 -16.08 10.77 21.55
CA ALA A 187 -16.24 12.03 22.26
C ALA A 187 -16.16 13.26 21.31
N ALA A 188 -15.36 13.18 20.24
CA ALA A 188 -15.22 14.25 19.25
C ALA A 188 -16.32 14.20 18.17
N ASN A 189 -16.78 13.01 17.79
CA ASN A 189 -17.86 12.79 16.85
C ASN A 189 -18.82 11.70 17.35
N PRO A 190 -19.90 12.08 18.07
CA PRO A 190 -20.88 11.13 18.61
C PRO A 190 -21.66 10.34 17.55
N ALA A 191 -21.60 10.71 16.26
CA ALA A 191 -22.26 9.99 15.19
C ALA A 191 -21.52 8.71 14.76
N LEU A 192 -20.28 8.49 15.23
CA LEU A 192 -19.49 7.32 14.89
C LEU A 192 -20.10 6.04 15.47
N TYR A 193 -20.26 5.04 14.61
CA TYR A 193 -20.74 3.71 14.97
C TYR A 193 -19.62 2.67 14.85
N ASN A 194 -19.42 1.85 15.88
CA ASN A 194 -18.40 0.81 15.89
C ASN A 194 -18.95 -0.49 15.27
N GLY A 195 -19.16 -0.46 13.95
CA GLY A 195 -19.61 -1.61 13.19
C GLY A 195 -18.62 -2.78 13.20
N ARG A 196 -19.04 -3.91 12.63
CA ARG A 196 -18.20 -5.10 12.42
C ARG A 196 -17.76 -5.14 10.97
N MET A 197 -16.52 -5.54 10.72
CA MET A 197 -15.99 -5.73 9.37
C MET A 197 -15.10 -6.97 9.31
N LEU A 198 -14.92 -7.52 8.11
CA LEU A 198 -13.97 -8.59 7.86
C LEU A 198 -12.63 -7.99 7.47
N LEU A 199 -11.59 -8.27 8.27
CA LEU A 199 -10.21 -7.93 7.94
C LEU A 199 -9.44 -9.17 7.57
N THR A 200 -8.65 -9.10 6.50
CA THR A 200 -7.77 -10.19 6.11
C THR A 200 -6.56 -10.24 7.03
N VAL A 201 -6.29 -11.38 7.66
CA VAL A 201 -5.12 -11.60 8.53
C VAL A 201 -4.00 -12.37 7.83
N ASN A 202 -4.33 -13.03 6.72
CA ASN A 202 -3.38 -13.70 5.85
C ASN A 202 -3.98 -13.83 4.44
N TRP A 203 -3.15 -13.67 3.41
CA TRP A 203 -3.56 -13.87 2.03
C TRP A 203 -2.36 -14.24 1.14
N GLN A 204 -2.68 -14.84 0.01
CA GLN A 204 -1.72 -15.12 -1.04
C GLN A 204 -2.40 -15.04 -2.41
N TYR A 205 -1.66 -14.57 -3.40
CA TYR A 205 -2.07 -14.62 -4.79
C TYR A 205 -1.01 -15.37 -5.60
N ALA A 206 -1.43 -16.42 -6.30
CA ALA A 206 -0.56 -17.19 -7.18
C ALA A 206 -1.38 -17.87 -8.27
N ALA A 207 -0.85 -17.88 -9.51
CA ALA A 207 -1.41 -18.64 -10.63
C ALA A 207 -2.93 -18.45 -10.86
N GLY A 208 -3.44 -17.22 -10.71
CA GLY A 208 -4.86 -16.90 -10.92
C GLY A 208 -5.79 -17.33 -9.78
N ARG A 209 -5.24 -17.58 -8.59
CA ARG A 209 -6.00 -17.86 -7.38
C ARG A 209 -5.65 -16.87 -6.28
N LEU A 210 -6.67 -16.36 -5.59
CA LEU A 210 -6.55 -15.57 -4.36
C LEU A 210 -7.06 -16.40 -3.19
N ASP A 211 -6.18 -16.79 -2.27
CA ASP A 211 -6.56 -17.37 -0.99
C ASP A 211 -6.47 -16.28 0.09
N ALA A 212 -7.49 -16.17 0.93
CA ALA A 212 -7.51 -15.24 2.05
C ALA A 212 -8.20 -15.84 3.28
N LEU A 213 -7.69 -15.48 4.46
CA LEU A 213 -8.31 -15.78 5.74
C LEU A 213 -8.73 -14.46 6.41
N PHE A 214 -10.02 -14.33 6.68
CA PHE A 214 -10.62 -13.17 7.32
C PHE A 214 -10.88 -13.41 8.81
N ALA A 215 -10.64 -12.38 9.60
CA ALA A 215 -11.09 -12.23 10.97
C ALA A 215 -12.23 -11.21 11.03
N ASP A 216 -13.24 -11.49 11.84
CA ASP A 216 -14.31 -10.52 12.13
C ASP A 216 -13.84 -9.58 13.26
N VAL A 217 -13.72 -8.29 12.96
CA VAL A 217 -13.09 -7.29 13.83
C VAL A 217 -13.97 -6.04 13.98
N PRO A 218 -13.88 -5.31 15.10
CA PRO A 218 -14.59 -4.05 15.24
C PRO A 218 -13.93 -2.99 14.36
N TYR A 219 -14.72 -2.08 13.78
CA TYR A 219 -14.23 -0.99 12.94
C TYR A 219 -13.16 -0.15 13.65
N ALA A 220 -13.30 0.06 14.96
CA ALA A 220 -12.29 0.72 15.79
C ALA A 220 -10.89 0.07 15.71
N ALA A 221 -10.80 -1.26 15.62
CA ALA A 221 -9.52 -1.95 15.52
C ALA A 221 -8.85 -1.70 14.17
N PHE A 222 -9.64 -1.68 13.09
CA PHE A 222 -9.16 -1.31 11.76
C PHE A 222 -8.65 0.14 11.74
N LEU A 223 -9.41 1.07 12.30
CA LEU A 223 -9.00 2.48 12.39
C LEU A 223 -7.70 2.64 13.18
N HIS A 224 -7.60 1.99 14.35
CA HIS A 224 -6.39 2.01 15.16
C HIS A 224 -5.16 1.49 14.40
N TRP A 225 -5.31 0.36 13.69
CA TRP A 225 -4.25 -0.19 12.84
C TRP A 225 -3.87 0.75 11.70
N ARG A 226 -4.87 1.31 10.99
CA ARG A 226 -4.66 2.27 9.89
C ARG A 226 -3.93 3.52 10.36
N ASP A 227 -4.39 4.11 11.46
CA ASP A 227 -3.88 5.38 11.97
C ASP A 227 -2.49 5.22 12.61
N ALA A 228 -2.17 4.03 13.12
CA ALA A 228 -0.82 3.62 13.51
C ALA A 228 0.11 3.35 12.30
N GLY A 229 -0.40 3.49 11.07
CA GLY A 229 0.37 3.28 9.85
C GLY A 229 0.52 1.81 9.46
N PHE A 230 -0.48 0.98 9.79
CA PHE A 230 -0.58 -0.44 9.43
C PHE A 230 0.58 -1.31 10.00
N PRO A 231 0.79 -1.31 11.32
CA PRO A 231 1.93 -1.99 11.96
C PRO A 231 1.95 -3.51 11.75
N ASP A 232 0.78 -4.17 11.72
CA ASP A 232 0.68 -5.57 11.28
C ASP A 232 0.67 -5.62 9.75
N THR A 233 1.81 -5.98 9.17
CA THR A 233 1.99 -5.99 7.71
C THR A 233 1.50 -7.28 7.04
N LYS A 234 1.06 -8.28 7.81
CA LYS A 234 0.43 -9.48 7.24
C LYS A 234 -1.06 -9.26 7.01
N ALA A 235 -1.65 -8.33 7.76
CA ALA A 235 -3.02 -7.92 7.59
C ALA A 235 -3.21 -7.08 6.32
N SER A 236 -4.39 -7.17 5.73
CA SER A 236 -4.80 -6.35 4.59
C SER A 236 -6.31 -6.13 4.62
N ASN A 237 -6.76 -5.02 4.06
CA ASN A 237 -8.17 -4.77 3.75
C ASN A 237 -8.43 -5.28 2.33
N ILE A 238 -8.92 -6.52 2.20
CA ILE A 238 -9.47 -7.05 0.95
C ILE A 238 -10.93 -6.60 0.84
N PHE A 239 -11.29 -5.98 -0.28
CA PHE A 239 -12.65 -5.50 -0.56
C PHE A 239 -13.05 -5.74 -2.01
N GLY A 240 -14.36 -5.80 -2.26
CA GLY A 240 -14.92 -5.90 -3.60
C GLY A 240 -15.02 -4.51 -4.24
N SER A 241 -14.73 -4.42 -5.53
CA SER A 241 -14.91 -3.18 -6.29
C SER A 241 -15.67 -3.45 -7.58
N ALA A 242 -16.79 -2.77 -7.79
CA ALA A 242 -17.52 -2.76 -9.04
C ALA A 242 -16.92 -1.70 -9.96
N VAL A 243 -16.23 -2.16 -11.01
CA VAL A 243 -15.54 -1.31 -11.98
C VAL A 243 -16.43 -1.16 -13.21
N VAL A 244 -17.14 -0.04 -13.30
CA VAL A 244 -18.13 0.21 -14.35
C VAL A 244 -17.46 0.71 -15.63
N MET A 245 -17.53 -0.11 -16.68
CA MET A 245 -17.07 0.23 -18.03
C MET A 245 -18.28 0.43 -18.94
N SER A 246 -18.38 1.59 -19.59
CA SER A 246 -19.44 1.87 -20.56
C SER A 246 -19.20 1.23 -21.93
N GLY A 247 -20.25 1.13 -22.74
CA GLY A 247 -20.21 0.56 -24.09
C GLY A 247 -19.36 1.36 -25.07
N ASP A 248 -19.15 2.65 -24.80
CA ASP A 248 -18.24 3.54 -25.53
C ASP A 248 -16.83 3.62 -24.89
N GLY A 249 -16.49 2.66 -24.01
CA GLY A 249 -15.14 2.44 -23.50
C GLY A 249 -14.69 3.38 -22.39
N ALA A 250 -15.59 4.10 -21.72
CA ALA A 250 -15.26 4.92 -20.57
C ALA A 250 -15.26 4.10 -19.27
N LEU A 251 -14.37 4.43 -18.35
CA LEU A 251 -14.44 3.96 -16.97
C LEU A 251 -15.14 5.02 -16.10
N LEU A 252 -16.13 4.60 -15.30
CA LEU A 252 -16.87 5.47 -14.39
C LEU A 252 -16.43 5.21 -12.95
N LEU A 253 -16.03 6.27 -12.24
CA LEU A 253 -15.56 6.23 -10.86
C LEU A 253 -16.38 7.18 -9.98
N GLY A 254 -16.67 6.80 -8.75
CA GLY A 254 -17.34 7.67 -7.77
C GLY A 254 -16.34 8.61 -7.09
N ARG A 255 -16.70 9.88 -6.94
CA ARG A 255 -16.04 10.82 -6.02
C ARG A 255 -16.79 10.82 -4.70
N MET A 256 -16.10 10.57 -3.60
CA MET A 256 -16.75 10.48 -2.29
C MET A 256 -17.23 11.83 -1.76
N GLY A 257 -18.40 11.82 -1.14
CA GLY A 257 -19.01 12.96 -0.47
C GLY A 257 -18.16 13.50 0.69
N GLY A 258 -18.28 14.81 0.94
CA GLY A 258 -17.48 15.52 1.96
C GLY A 258 -17.68 15.05 3.41
N HIS A 259 -18.72 14.26 3.68
CA HIS A 259 -19.05 13.72 5.00
C HIS A 259 -18.52 12.30 5.22
N THR A 260 -17.92 11.66 4.21
CA THR A 260 -17.40 10.29 4.30
C THR A 260 -15.96 10.28 4.84
N ALA A 261 -15.47 9.11 5.26
CA ALA A 261 -14.09 8.94 5.73
C ALA A 261 -13.03 9.16 4.63
N ASN A 262 -13.43 9.08 3.36
CA ASN A 262 -12.59 9.20 2.17
C ASN A 262 -12.95 10.44 1.33
N ALA A 263 -13.53 11.47 1.96
CA ALA A 263 -14.03 12.68 1.30
C ALA A 263 -13.14 13.19 0.16
N GLY A 264 -13.76 13.34 -1.03
CA GLY A 264 -13.11 13.87 -2.23
C GLY A 264 -12.24 12.89 -3.01
N LEU A 265 -11.91 11.71 -2.47
CA LEU A 265 -11.19 10.67 -3.21
C LEU A 265 -12.08 10.09 -4.33
N ILE A 266 -11.44 9.66 -5.42
CA ILE A 266 -12.10 9.13 -6.62
C ILE A 266 -11.69 7.66 -6.80
N TYR A 267 -12.65 6.74 -6.77
CA TYR A 267 -12.38 5.31 -6.90
C TYR A 267 -13.63 4.50 -7.34
N PRO A 268 -13.47 3.21 -7.72
CA PRO A 268 -14.59 2.36 -8.12
C PRO A 268 -15.58 2.12 -6.97
N PHE A 269 -16.85 1.96 -7.31
CA PHE A 269 -17.94 1.64 -6.39
C PHE A 269 -17.64 0.39 -5.55
N GLY A 270 -17.95 0.41 -4.26
CA GLY A 270 -17.68 -0.73 -3.38
C GLY A 270 -17.24 -0.39 -1.95
N GLY A 271 -17.32 -1.40 -1.09
CA GLY A 271 -17.05 -1.29 0.34
C GLY A 271 -16.25 -2.45 0.90
N SER A 272 -15.79 -2.26 2.15
CA SER A 272 -15.19 -3.34 2.94
C SER A 272 -16.22 -4.43 3.23
N LEU A 273 -15.77 -5.68 3.28
CA LEU A 273 -16.65 -6.79 3.58
C LEU A 273 -17.13 -6.76 5.04
N GLU A 274 -18.37 -7.15 5.24
CA GLU A 274 -19.02 -7.25 6.54
C GLU A 274 -19.39 -8.69 6.89
N PRO A 275 -19.72 -9.01 8.16
CA PRO A 275 -20.18 -10.36 8.52
C PRO A 275 -21.40 -10.84 7.72
N MET A 276 -22.22 -9.93 7.19
CA MET A 276 -23.36 -10.29 6.34
C MET A 276 -22.95 -10.82 4.96
N ASP A 277 -21.71 -10.57 4.53
CA ASP A 277 -21.16 -11.10 3.28
C ASP A 277 -20.63 -12.53 3.44
N VAL A 278 -20.77 -13.14 4.62
CA VAL A 278 -20.31 -14.51 4.88
C VAL A 278 -21.46 -15.48 4.66
N ASN A 279 -21.26 -16.44 3.76
CA ASN A 279 -22.24 -17.49 3.51
C ASN A 279 -22.22 -18.56 4.62
N GLU A 280 -23.20 -19.47 4.59
CA GLU A 280 -23.36 -20.55 5.58
C GLU A 280 -22.15 -21.48 5.73
N THR A 281 -21.26 -21.51 4.73
CA THR A 281 -20.04 -22.32 4.75
C THR A 281 -18.83 -21.62 5.37
N GLY A 282 -18.99 -20.40 5.88
CA GLY A 282 -17.89 -19.59 6.42
C GLY A 282 -16.97 -19.03 5.33
N ARG A 283 -17.53 -18.71 4.16
CA ARG A 283 -16.80 -18.10 3.03
C ARG A 283 -17.37 -16.74 2.70
N ALA A 284 -16.51 -15.76 2.45
CA ALA A 284 -16.91 -14.41 2.09
C ALA A 284 -17.33 -14.35 0.61
N ASP A 285 -18.55 -13.86 0.34
CA ASP A 285 -19.09 -13.61 -0.99
C ASP A 285 -18.77 -12.18 -1.45
N ILE A 286 -17.51 -11.99 -1.84
CA ILE A 286 -17.02 -10.69 -2.32
C ILE A 286 -17.69 -10.23 -3.62
N ALA A 287 -18.15 -11.18 -4.44
CA ALA A 287 -18.86 -10.86 -5.68
C ALA A 287 -20.28 -10.37 -5.38
N GLY A 288 -20.98 -11.01 -4.44
CA GLY A 288 -22.27 -10.57 -3.94
C GLY A 288 -22.21 -9.18 -3.31
N SER A 289 -21.21 -8.93 -2.47
CA SER A 289 -20.92 -7.60 -1.91
C SER A 289 -20.74 -6.55 -3.01
N ALA A 290 -19.84 -6.77 -3.98
CA ALA A 290 -19.60 -5.80 -5.06
C ALA A 290 -20.85 -5.53 -5.94
N ARG A 291 -21.71 -6.53 -6.16
CA ARG A 291 -22.98 -6.34 -6.88
C ARG A 291 -23.99 -5.51 -6.08
N ARG A 292 -24.06 -5.74 -4.78
CA ARG A 292 -24.94 -4.98 -3.88
C ARG A 292 -24.52 -3.52 -3.82
N GLU A 293 -23.23 -3.26 -3.60
CA GLU A 293 -22.66 -1.90 -3.58
C GLU A 293 -22.92 -1.17 -4.91
N LEU A 294 -22.70 -1.84 -6.06
CA LEU A 294 -23.05 -1.26 -7.36
C LEU A 294 -24.51 -0.80 -7.40
N HIS A 295 -25.43 -1.67 -7.01
CA HIS A 295 -26.86 -1.34 -7.05
C HIS A 295 -27.20 -0.21 -6.07
N GLU A 296 -26.73 -0.26 -4.83
CA GLU A 296 -27.05 0.70 -3.78
C GLU A 296 -26.50 2.10 -4.10
N GLU A 297 -25.25 2.17 -4.57
CA GLU A 297 -24.58 3.43 -4.86
C GLU A 297 -25.00 4.05 -6.20
N THR A 298 -25.32 3.21 -7.20
CA THR A 298 -25.48 3.69 -8.59
C THR A 298 -26.85 3.41 -9.22
N GLY A 299 -27.60 2.45 -8.68
CA GLY A 299 -28.84 1.95 -9.27
C GLY A 299 -28.65 1.14 -10.56
N LEU A 300 -27.40 0.83 -10.93
CA LEU A 300 -27.09 -0.09 -12.01
C LEU A 300 -27.17 -1.53 -11.51
N ASP A 301 -27.64 -2.45 -12.36
CA ASP A 301 -27.70 -3.87 -12.02
C ASP A 301 -26.59 -4.63 -12.76
N ALA A 302 -25.82 -5.40 -12.00
CA ALA A 302 -24.75 -6.25 -12.53
C ALA A 302 -25.22 -7.31 -13.53
N VAL A 303 -26.52 -7.63 -13.59
CA VAL A 303 -27.08 -8.53 -14.63
C VAL A 303 -27.08 -7.90 -16.03
N GLU A 304 -27.00 -6.58 -16.12
CA GLU A 304 -26.95 -5.83 -17.39
C GLU A 304 -25.54 -5.78 -17.98
N ALA A 305 -24.53 -6.25 -17.24
CA ALA A 305 -23.14 -6.16 -17.60
C ALA A 305 -22.50 -7.51 -17.93
N GLU A 306 -21.56 -7.51 -18.86
CA GLU A 306 -20.62 -8.62 -19.03
C GLU A 306 -19.55 -8.52 -17.95
N ILE A 307 -19.31 -9.62 -17.23
CA ILE A 307 -18.37 -9.69 -16.12
C ILE A 307 -17.42 -10.87 -16.33
N GLY A 308 -16.13 -10.58 -16.52
CA GLY A 308 -15.06 -11.58 -16.59
C GLY A 308 -14.53 -11.97 -15.19
N PRO A 309 -13.47 -12.79 -15.14
CA PRO A 309 -12.74 -13.03 -13.89
C PRO A 309 -12.28 -11.71 -13.25
N PRO A 310 -12.40 -11.55 -11.92
CA PRO A 310 -12.00 -10.31 -11.27
C PRO A 310 -10.49 -10.10 -11.34
N LEU A 311 -10.06 -8.84 -11.33
CA LEU A 311 -8.66 -8.46 -11.21
C LEU A 311 -8.30 -8.28 -9.73
N VAL A 312 -7.16 -8.84 -9.30
CA VAL A 312 -6.61 -8.57 -7.97
C VAL A 312 -5.65 -7.40 -8.08
N VAL A 313 -5.96 -6.31 -7.37
CA VAL A 313 -5.18 -5.07 -7.41
C VAL A 313 -4.65 -4.77 -6.03
N HIS A 314 -3.33 -4.82 -5.90
CA HIS A 314 -2.64 -4.65 -4.64
C HIS A 314 -2.13 -3.22 -4.50
N ASP A 315 -2.48 -2.56 -3.41
CA ASP A 315 -2.08 -1.20 -3.07
C ASP A 315 -1.76 -1.10 -1.58
N GLY A 316 -0.62 -1.68 -1.22
CA GLY A 316 -0.14 -1.70 0.15
C GLY A 316 -1.04 -2.50 1.09
N PRO A 317 -1.62 -1.88 2.15
CA PRO A 317 -2.52 -2.58 3.06
C PRO A 317 -3.91 -2.83 2.43
N ARG A 318 -4.14 -2.38 1.20
CA ARG A 318 -5.41 -2.51 0.47
C ARG A 318 -5.27 -3.49 -0.67
N ILE A 319 -6.29 -4.32 -0.87
CA ILE A 319 -6.38 -5.22 -2.00
C ILE A 319 -7.80 -5.13 -2.55
N SER A 320 -7.91 -4.54 -3.73
CA SER A 320 -9.17 -4.46 -4.46
C SER A 320 -9.34 -5.75 -5.28
N VAL A 321 -10.43 -6.47 -5.05
CA VAL A 321 -10.92 -7.51 -5.97
C VAL A 321 -11.90 -6.85 -6.92
N ALA A 322 -11.38 -6.42 -8.06
CA ALA A 322 -12.07 -5.57 -9.03
C ALA A 322 -12.85 -6.42 -10.04
N PHE A 323 -14.17 -6.34 -9.98
CA PHE A 323 -15.09 -6.90 -10.94
C PHE A 323 -15.33 -5.88 -12.06
N VAL A 324 -14.70 -6.09 -13.22
CA VAL A 324 -14.90 -5.23 -14.40
C VAL A 324 -16.26 -5.57 -15.02
N MET A 325 -17.20 -4.65 -14.90
CA MET A 325 -18.58 -4.78 -15.35
C MET A 325 -18.76 -3.93 -16.62
N ARG A 326 -18.82 -4.58 -17.77
CA ARG A 326 -18.96 -3.92 -19.08
C ARG A 326 -20.43 -3.81 -19.44
N PHE A 327 -20.96 -2.60 -19.34
CA PHE A 327 -22.33 -2.27 -19.73
C PHE A 327 -22.39 -1.97 -21.23
N PRO A 328 -23.49 -2.31 -21.91
CA PRO A 328 -23.67 -1.99 -23.33
C PRO A 328 -23.97 -0.51 -23.58
N ASP A 329 -24.49 0.20 -22.58
CA ASP A 329 -24.89 1.61 -22.70
C ASP A 329 -23.68 2.56 -22.74
N PRO A 330 -23.74 3.66 -23.52
CA PRO A 330 -22.71 4.69 -23.50
C PRO A 330 -22.68 5.44 -22.16
N ALA A 331 -21.53 6.05 -21.86
CA ALA A 331 -21.26 6.68 -20.57
C ALA A 331 -22.31 7.73 -20.17
N ASP A 332 -22.82 8.53 -21.12
CA ASP A 332 -23.81 9.56 -20.83
C ASP A 332 -25.17 8.98 -20.38
N VAL A 333 -25.56 7.80 -20.87
CA VAL A 333 -26.76 7.08 -20.44
C VAL A 333 -26.57 6.55 -19.03
N LEU A 334 -25.43 5.92 -18.76
CA LEU A 334 -25.11 5.40 -17.42
C LEU A 334 -25.05 6.55 -16.41
N LEU A 335 -24.35 7.64 -16.70
CA LEU A 335 -24.28 8.82 -15.82
C LEU A 335 -25.66 9.34 -15.44
N ARG A 336 -26.59 9.50 -16.40
CA ARG A 336 -27.97 9.94 -16.10
C ARG A 336 -28.70 9.00 -15.14
N ARG A 337 -28.47 7.69 -15.26
CA ARG A 337 -29.06 6.69 -14.35
C ARG A 337 -28.46 6.83 -12.95
N ILE A 338 -27.13 6.97 -12.86
CA ILE A 338 -26.43 7.14 -11.59
C ILE A 338 -26.87 8.44 -10.90
N ASP A 339 -26.89 9.56 -11.62
CA ASP A 339 -27.32 10.86 -11.11
C ASP A 339 -28.76 10.81 -10.57
N ALA A 340 -29.66 10.06 -11.22
CA ALA A 340 -31.02 9.87 -10.75
C ALA A 340 -31.08 9.09 -9.43
N THR A 341 -30.21 8.09 -9.25
CA THR A 341 -30.06 7.35 -7.99
C THR A 341 -29.50 8.25 -6.89
N LEU A 342 -28.40 8.96 -7.15
CA LEU A 342 -27.76 9.85 -6.18
C LEU A 342 -28.72 10.95 -5.70
N ALA A 343 -29.57 11.48 -6.58
CA ALA A 343 -30.58 12.48 -6.22
C ALA A 343 -31.66 11.98 -5.24
N MET A 344 -31.80 10.66 -5.06
CA MET A 344 -32.73 10.06 -4.09
C MET A 344 -32.10 9.78 -2.73
N GLN A 345 -30.78 9.90 -2.60
CA GLN A 345 -30.03 9.68 -1.37
C GLN A 345 -29.86 11.01 -0.61
N ASP A 346 -29.98 11.00 0.72
CA ASP A 346 -29.81 12.20 1.55
C ASP A 346 -29.04 11.90 2.86
N PRO A 347 -27.75 12.29 2.96
CA PRO A 347 -26.87 12.74 1.88
C PRO A 347 -26.39 11.55 1.01
N PRO A 348 -26.06 11.77 -0.28
CA PRO A 348 -25.47 10.72 -1.11
C PRO A 348 -24.02 10.45 -0.70
N GLU A 349 -23.65 9.18 -0.55
CA GLU A 349 -22.28 8.78 -0.24
C GLU A 349 -21.29 9.22 -1.35
N ILE A 350 -21.75 9.22 -2.60
CA ILE A 350 -21.03 9.68 -3.78
C ILE A 350 -21.50 11.07 -4.16
N ALA A 351 -20.57 12.02 -4.25
CA ALA A 351 -20.85 13.41 -4.63
C ALA A 351 -21.07 13.58 -6.14
N ASP A 352 -20.21 12.96 -6.95
CA ASP A 352 -20.30 12.97 -8.40
C ASP A 352 -19.61 11.74 -8.99
N VAL A 353 -19.84 11.48 -10.29
CA VAL A 353 -19.15 10.44 -11.05
C VAL A 353 -18.13 11.09 -11.98
N VAL A 354 -16.91 10.58 -11.95
CA VAL A 354 -15.80 11.00 -12.81
C VAL A 354 -15.65 10.01 -13.96
N VAL A 355 -15.63 10.55 -15.18
CA VAL A 355 -15.44 9.77 -16.41
C VAL A 355 -13.96 9.74 -16.77
N ILE A 356 -13.41 8.53 -16.90
CA ILE A 356 -12.03 8.28 -17.29
C ILE A 356 -12.02 7.73 -18.72
N ARG A 357 -11.24 8.35 -19.60
CA ARG A 357 -11.11 8.01 -21.02
C ARG A 357 -9.71 7.56 -21.41
N SER A 358 -8.69 7.91 -20.62
CA SER A 358 -7.32 7.47 -20.86
C SER A 358 -6.51 7.49 -19.56
N GLN A 359 -5.28 6.99 -19.63
CA GLN A 359 -4.33 7.09 -18.51
C GLN A 359 -3.97 8.54 -18.15
N SER A 360 -4.17 9.53 -19.04
CA SER A 360 -3.88 10.93 -18.72
C SER A 360 -4.88 11.56 -17.76
N ASP A 361 -6.04 10.91 -17.56
CA ASP A 361 -7.07 11.37 -16.61
C ASP A 361 -6.74 10.96 -15.16
N ILE A 362 -5.63 10.26 -14.94
CA ILE A 362 -5.17 9.89 -13.59
C ILE A 362 -4.82 11.15 -12.79
N ASP A 363 -5.57 11.40 -11.73
CA ASP A 363 -5.22 12.35 -10.69
C ASP A 363 -4.57 11.62 -9.50
N ALA A 364 -3.24 11.61 -9.45
CA ALA A 364 -2.51 10.92 -8.39
C ALA A 364 -2.74 11.49 -6.98
N GLY A 365 -3.29 12.70 -6.86
CA GLY A 365 -3.63 13.34 -5.59
C GLY A 365 -5.00 12.92 -5.06
N LEU A 366 -5.94 12.57 -5.95
CA LEU A 366 -7.32 12.23 -5.60
C LEU A 366 -7.65 10.75 -5.80
N MET A 367 -6.90 10.02 -6.63
CA MET A 367 -7.14 8.61 -6.92
C MET A 367 -6.21 7.72 -6.09
N PRO A 368 -6.72 6.79 -5.28
CA PRO A 368 -5.91 5.79 -4.59
C PRO A 368 -5.03 4.97 -5.54
N GLY A 369 -3.95 4.38 -5.02
CA GLY A 369 -2.99 3.62 -5.83
C GLY A 369 -3.61 2.44 -6.58
N TYR A 370 -4.57 1.73 -5.98
CA TYR A 370 -5.29 0.65 -6.68
C TYR A 370 -6.14 1.19 -7.85
N THR A 371 -6.73 2.37 -7.71
CA THR A 371 -7.49 3.05 -8.78
C THR A 371 -6.57 3.46 -9.92
N GLN A 372 -5.42 4.08 -9.61
CA GLN A 372 -4.41 4.43 -10.61
C GLN A 372 -3.93 3.18 -11.38
N ALA A 373 -3.72 2.07 -10.66
CA ALA A 373 -3.31 0.80 -11.25
C ALA A 373 -4.38 0.18 -12.15
N LEU A 374 -5.66 0.27 -11.77
CA LEU A 374 -6.79 -0.16 -12.59
C LEU A 374 -6.87 0.65 -13.87
N ILE A 375 -6.80 1.98 -13.79
CA ILE A 375 -6.82 2.86 -14.97
C ILE A 375 -5.65 2.51 -15.90
N GLY A 376 -4.43 2.42 -15.36
CA GLY A 376 -3.25 2.06 -16.15
C GLY A 376 -3.28 0.65 -16.77
N HIS A 377 -4.16 -0.23 -16.29
CA HIS A 377 -4.34 -1.57 -16.84
C HIS A 377 -5.49 -1.65 -17.86
N LEU A 378 -6.56 -0.89 -17.65
CA LEU A 378 -7.80 -0.97 -18.43
C LEU A 378 -7.88 0.06 -19.55
N MET A 379 -7.15 1.16 -19.44
CA MET A 379 -7.20 2.29 -20.36
C MET A 379 -5.88 2.41 -21.13
N ASP A 380 -5.97 2.83 -22.38
CA ASP A 380 -4.82 3.13 -23.24
C ASP A 380 -4.20 4.51 -22.93
#